data_AF-A0A8J4Y199-F1
#
_entry.id   AF-A0A8J4Y199-F1
#
_cell.length_a   1.000
_cell.length_b   1.000
_cell.length_c   1.000
_cell.angle_alpha   90.00
_cell.angle_beta   90.00
_cell.angle_gamma   90.00
#
_symmetry.space_group_name_H-M   'P 1'
#
loop_
_entity.id
_entity.type
_entity.pdbx_description
1 polymer ?
#
loop_
_entity_poly.entity_id
_entity_poly.type
_entity_poly.pdbx_seq_one_letter_code
_entity_poly.pdbx_strand_id
1 'polypeptide(L)'
;MTGFSPFFSIWQYMSAIFYHDEEQKLMAEKTFEEAQSKIARPIKTSILPFTGFYEAEDYHQKYLLQRHPGLLNALDVEPGEELIRSHVLARINGYLGGYGTVLGFDKEWKDWGITEKMAEYVRAELVSSG
;
A
#
# COMPACT_ATOMS: atom_id res chain seq x y z
N MET A 1 -1.68 6.94 -38.14
CA MET A 1 -0.44 6.32 -37.63
C MET A 1 -0.43 6.51 -36.12
N THR A 2 -0.80 5.47 -35.38
CA THR A 2 -0.82 5.45 -33.91
C THR A 2 0.57 5.08 -33.39
N GLY A 3 1.28 6.06 -32.83
CA GLY A 3 2.57 5.85 -32.20
C GLY A 3 2.40 5.22 -30.81
N PHE A 4 2.29 3.89 -30.75
CA PHE A 4 2.45 3.16 -29.50
C PHE A 4 3.96 2.95 -29.30
N SER A 5 4.58 3.69 -28.38
CA SER A 5 5.96 3.44 -27.98
C SER A 5 5.96 2.37 -26.88
N PRO A 6 6.40 1.13 -27.16
CA PRO A 6 6.36 0.03 -26.20
C PRO A 6 7.32 0.23 -25.01
N PHE A 7 8.22 1.21 -25.08
CA PHE A 7 9.25 1.43 -24.06
C PHE A 7 8.74 2.13 -22.79
N PHE A 8 7.69 2.95 -22.87
CA PHE A 8 7.20 3.66 -21.68
C PHE A 8 6.41 2.75 -20.71
N SER A 9 5.79 1.69 -21.24
CA SER A 9 4.91 0.79 -20.48
C SER A 9 5.65 -0.20 -19.57
N ILE A 10 6.91 -0.52 -19.85
CA ILE A 10 7.65 -1.56 -19.13
C ILE A 10 8.13 -1.06 -17.76
N TRP A 11 8.41 0.25 -17.64
CA TRP A 11 8.94 0.86 -16.41
C TRP A 11 7.86 1.10 -15.36
N GLN A 12 6.62 1.41 -15.76
CA GLN A 12 5.52 1.73 -14.82
C GLN A 12 5.15 0.54 -13.91
N TYR A 13 5.33 -0.69 -14.39
CA TYR A 13 5.03 -1.91 -13.64
C TYR A 13 6.26 -2.80 -13.43
N MET A 14 7.46 -2.22 -13.53
CA MET A 14 8.69 -2.96 -13.27
C MET A 14 8.80 -3.32 -11.80
N SER A 15 9.14 -4.58 -11.50
CA SER A 15 9.48 -4.99 -10.14
C SER A 15 10.87 -4.48 -9.78
N ALA A 16 10.97 -3.71 -8.70
CA ALA A 16 12.24 -3.19 -8.20
C ALA A 16 12.27 -3.11 -6.67
N ILE A 17 13.47 -3.22 -6.12
CA ILE A 17 13.82 -2.91 -4.74
C ILE A 17 14.83 -1.76 -4.79
N PHE A 18 14.55 -0.66 -4.10
CA PHE A 18 15.43 0.49 -4.02
C PHE A 18 16.12 0.51 -2.65
N TYR A 19 17.45 0.33 -2.60
CA TYR A 19 18.21 0.32 -1.35
C TYR A 19 18.78 1.71 -1.02
N HIS A 20 18.78 2.06 0.26
CA HIS A 20 19.37 3.31 0.77
C HIS A 20 20.81 3.14 1.26
N ASP A 21 21.22 1.92 1.61
CA ASP A 21 22.54 1.59 2.15
C ASP A 21 22.98 0.17 1.73
N GLU A 22 24.23 -0.17 2.04
CA GLU A 22 24.81 -1.47 1.68
C GLU A 22 24.19 -2.63 2.46
N GLU A 23 23.69 -2.39 3.69
CA GLU A 23 23.05 -3.43 4.49
C GLU A 23 21.74 -3.88 3.83
N GLN A 24 20.90 -2.92 3.41
CA GLN A 24 19.67 -3.18 2.66
C GLN A 24 19.95 -3.87 1.33
N LYS A 25 21.02 -3.47 0.62
CA LYS A 25 21.42 -4.12 -0.63
C LYS A 25 21.78 -5.60 -0.40
N LEU A 26 22.63 -5.89 0.58
CA LEU A 26 23.03 -7.27 0.90
C LEU A 26 21.84 -8.12 1.33
N MET A 27 20.91 -7.57 2.11
CA MET A 27 19.67 -8.28 2.47
C MET A 27 18.77 -8.55 1.24
N ALA A 28 18.65 -7.59 0.33
CA ALA A 28 17.87 -7.75 -0.90
C ALA A 28 18.49 -8.81 -1.83
N GLU A 29 19.81 -8.79 -2.01
CA GLU A 29 20.53 -9.76 -2.84
C GLU A 29 20.41 -11.18 -2.28
N LYS A 30 20.60 -11.34 -0.96
CA LYS A 30 20.44 -12.63 -0.29
C LYS A 30 19.03 -13.19 -0.45
N THR A 31 17.99 -12.38 -0.20
CA THR A 31 16.60 -12.83 -0.33
C THR A 31 16.22 -13.11 -1.78
N PHE A 32 16.78 -12.39 -2.75
CA PHE A 32 16.63 -12.67 -4.17
C PHE A 32 17.20 -14.03 -4.54
N GLU A 33 18.43 -14.35 -4.12
CA GLU A 33 19.07 -15.65 -4.38
C GLU A 33 18.27 -16.80 -3.77
N GLU A 34 17.84 -16.65 -2.51
CA GLU A 34 17.00 -17.62 -1.82
C GLU A 34 15.66 -17.85 -2.56
N ALA A 35 15.02 -16.79 -3.04
CA ALA A 35 13.77 -16.88 -3.79
C ALA A 35 13.98 -17.52 -5.18
N GLN A 36 15.03 -17.11 -5.91
CA GLN A 36 15.34 -17.64 -7.24
C GLN A 36 15.66 -19.14 -7.19
N SER A 37 16.27 -19.62 -6.10
CA SER A 37 16.54 -21.04 -5.90
C SER A 37 15.26 -21.90 -5.82
N LYS A 38 14.14 -21.31 -5.38
CA LYS A 38 12.84 -21.97 -5.21
C LYS A 38 11.92 -21.82 -6.43
N ILE A 39 12.21 -20.87 -7.32
CA ILE A 39 11.35 -20.52 -8.44
C ILE A 39 12.05 -20.90 -9.75
N ALA A 40 11.44 -21.80 -10.53
CA ALA A 40 12.02 -22.26 -11.79
C ALA A 40 12.14 -21.17 -12.88
N ARG A 41 11.25 -20.17 -12.84
CA ARG A 41 11.29 -19.03 -13.77
C ARG A 41 12.28 -17.97 -13.28
N PRO A 42 13.00 -17.27 -14.18
CA PRO A 42 13.85 -16.15 -13.80
C PRO A 42 13.04 -15.03 -13.15
N ILE A 43 13.43 -14.61 -11.95
CA ILE A 43 12.93 -13.43 -11.26
C ILE A 43 13.47 -12.19 -11.99
N LYS A 44 12.59 -11.21 -12.25
CA LYS A 44 12.91 -9.98 -12.99
C LYS A 44 13.06 -8.74 -12.09
N THR A 45 12.96 -8.93 -10.78
CA THR A 45 13.10 -7.84 -9.80
C THR A 45 14.49 -7.23 -9.88
N SER A 46 14.57 -5.92 -10.08
CA SER A 46 15.82 -5.18 -10.09
C SER A 46 16.18 -4.68 -8.69
N ILE A 47 17.44 -4.77 -8.28
CA ILE A 47 17.95 -4.19 -7.03
C ILE A 47 18.76 -2.95 -7.41
N LEU A 48 18.24 -1.77 -7.11
CA LEU A 48 18.75 -0.49 -7.60
C LEU A 48 19.05 0.47 -6.43
N PRO A 49 20.07 1.33 -6.53
CA PRO A 49 20.28 2.38 -5.53
C PRO A 49 19.10 3.35 -5.53
N PHE A 50 18.67 3.76 -4.35
CA PHE A 50 17.70 4.84 -4.21
C PHE A 50 18.31 6.16 -4.68
N THR A 51 17.68 6.81 -5.66
CA THR A 51 18.10 8.12 -6.17
C THR A 51 17.17 9.26 -5.76
N GLY A 52 15.89 8.95 -5.52
CA GLY A 52 14.86 9.92 -5.18
C GLY A 52 13.47 9.30 -5.31
N PHE A 53 12.51 9.88 -4.61
CA PHE A 53 11.10 9.51 -4.66
C PHE A 53 10.28 10.76 -4.98
N TYR A 54 9.43 10.66 -5.99
CA TYR A 54 8.47 11.71 -6.33
C TYR A 54 7.10 11.22 -5.89
N GLU A 55 6.47 11.94 -4.97
CA GLU A 55 5.14 11.59 -4.49
C GLU A 55 4.14 11.58 -5.65
N ALA A 56 3.34 10.52 -5.72
CA ALA A 56 2.21 10.44 -6.65
C ALA A 56 1.11 11.41 -6.21
N GLU A 57 0.24 11.81 -7.14
CA GLU A 57 -0.86 12.72 -6.88
C GLU A 57 -1.78 12.23 -5.75
N ASP A 58 -2.44 13.16 -5.06
CA ASP A 58 -3.24 12.89 -3.85
C ASP A 58 -4.26 11.78 -4.05
N TYR A 59 -4.91 11.71 -5.22
CA TYR A 59 -5.95 10.72 -5.51
C TYR A 59 -5.43 9.27 -5.56
N HIS A 60 -4.11 9.06 -5.68
CA HIS A 60 -3.48 7.74 -5.60
C HIS A 60 -3.25 7.27 -4.15
N GLN A 61 -3.25 8.20 -3.19
CA GLN A 61 -2.87 7.93 -1.80
C GLN A 61 -4.01 7.27 -1.04
N LYS A 62 -3.77 6.11 -0.40
CA LYS A 62 -4.83 5.35 0.30
C LYS A 62 -6.11 5.20 -0.56
N TYR A 63 -5.90 4.87 -1.84
CA TYR A 63 -6.94 4.87 -2.87
C TYR A 63 -8.24 4.18 -2.46
N LEU A 64 -8.15 3.04 -1.75
CA LEU A 64 -9.35 2.32 -1.32
C LEU A 64 -10.13 3.14 -0.30
N LEU A 65 -9.47 3.72 0.70
CA LEU A 65 -10.13 4.60 1.68
C LEU A 65 -10.77 5.83 1.01
N GLN A 66 -10.11 6.45 0.03
CA GLN A 66 -10.68 7.60 -0.69
C GLN A 66 -11.94 7.26 -1.50
N ARG A 67 -12.17 5.98 -1.83
CA ARG A 67 -13.42 5.54 -2.49
C ARG A 67 -14.62 5.48 -1.55
N HIS A 68 -14.44 5.71 -0.24
CA HIS A 68 -15.52 5.78 0.75
C HIS A 68 -15.60 7.19 1.38
N PRO A 69 -16.17 8.19 0.70
CA PRO A 69 -16.29 9.56 1.23
C PRO A 69 -17.05 9.63 2.56
N GLY A 70 -18.05 8.75 2.76
CA GLY A 70 -18.77 8.66 4.03
C GLY A 70 -17.87 8.22 5.19
N LEU A 71 -16.90 7.34 4.92
CA LEU A 71 -15.94 6.88 5.91
C LEU A 71 -14.89 7.96 6.22
N LEU A 72 -14.41 8.68 5.21
CA LEU A 72 -13.52 9.85 5.42
C LEU A 72 -14.17 10.89 6.32
N ASN A 73 -15.43 11.25 6.04
CA ASN A 73 -16.21 12.16 6.88
C ASN A 73 -16.40 11.61 8.30
N ALA A 74 -16.66 10.30 8.46
CA ALA A 74 -16.82 9.69 9.77
C ALA A 74 -15.51 9.69 10.59
N LEU A 75 -14.37 9.59 9.90
CA LEU A 75 -13.03 9.63 10.49
C LEU A 75 -12.53 11.05 10.74
N ASP A 76 -13.26 12.08 10.29
CA ASP A 76 -12.84 13.50 10.31
C ASP A 76 -11.52 13.73 9.56
N VAL A 77 -11.36 13.06 8.42
CA VAL A 77 -10.13 13.09 7.61
C VAL A 77 -10.43 13.68 6.24
N GLU A 78 -9.70 14.74 5.91
CA GLU A 78 -9.67 15.31 4.56
C GLU A 78 -8.51 14.73 3.73
N PRO A 79 -8.64 14.63 2.40
CA PRO A 79 -7.52 14.30 1.53
C PRO A 79 -6.36 15.29 1.70
N GLY A 80 -5.14 14.77 1.82
CA GLY A 80 -3.92 15.59 2.00
C GLY A 80 -2.89 14.92 2.90
N GLU A 81 -2.10 15.75 3.59
CA GLU A 81 -0.92 15.30 4.35
C GLU A 81 -1.26 14.28 5.46
N GLU A 82 -2.38 14.46 6.16
CA GLU A 82 -2.83 13.53 7.20
C GLU A 82 -3.15 12.14 6.64
N LEU A 83 -3.89 12.08 5.53
CA LEU A 83 -4.23 10.84 4.84
C LEU A 83 -2.99 10.08 4.36
N ILE A 84 -1.97 10.82 3.92
CA ILE A 84 -0.71 10.25 3.45
C ILE A 84 0.09 9.66 4.62
N ARG A 85 0.26 10.41 5.71
CA ARG A 85 1.20 10.09 6.79
C ARG A 85 0.62 9.20 7.90
N SER A 86 -0.70 9.12 8.04
CA SER A 86 -1.30 8.35 9.13
C SER A 86 -1.14 6.84 8.95
N HIS A 87 -0.51 6.20 9.95
CA HIS A 87 -0.40 4.75 10.02
C HIS A 87 -1.75 4.07 10.25
N VAL A 88 -2.67 4.73 10.96
CA VAL A 88 -4.05 4.24 11.19
C VAL A 88 -4.82 4.20 9.88
N LEU A 89 -4.74 5.26 9.08
CA LEU A 89 -5.41 5.32 7.77
C LEU A 89 -4.78 4.35 6.77
N ALA A 90 -3.46 4.07 6.89
CA ALA A 90 -2.81 2.99 6.15
C ALA A 90 -3.38 1.61 6.50
N ARG A 91 -3.59 1.34 7.81
CA ARG A 91 -4.22 0.10 8.29
C ARG A 91 -5.64 -0.03 7.77
N ILE A 92 -6.48 0.99 7.96
CA ILE A 92 -7.89 0.99 7.49
C ILE A 92 -7.95 0.75 5.98
N ASN A 93 -7.13 1.44 5.18
CA ASN A 93 -7.04 1.21 3.74
C ASN A 93 -6.65 -0.25 3.40
N GLY A 94 -5.78 -0.87 4.20
CA GLY A 94 -5.43 -2.30 4.08
C GLY A 94 -6.62 -3.23 4.31
N TYR A 95 -7.41 -3.01 5.38
CA TYR A 95 -8.62 -3.80 5.64
C TYR A 95 -9.65 -3.65 4.52
N LEU A 96 -9.86 -2.43 4.01
CA LEU A 96 -10.74 -2.18 2.87
C LEU A 96 -10.27 -2.91 1.59
N GLY A 97 -8.97 -3.21 1.49
CA GLY A 97 -8.39 -4.01 0.40
C GLY A 97 -8.44 -5.52 0.61
N GLY A 98 -9.07 -6.00 1.69
CA GLY A 98 -9.13 -7.42 2.03
C GLY A 98 -7.86 -7.96 2.69
N TYR A 99 -6.91 -7.11 3.07
CA TYR A 99 -5.67 -7.50 3.75
C TYR A 99 -5.86 -7.59 5.28
N GLY A 100 -6.88 -8.34 5.71
CA GLY A 100 -7.24 -8.52 7.12
C GLY A 100 -8.61 -9.17 7.27
N THR A 101 -9.03 -9.43 8.50
CA THR A 101 -10.38 -9.90 8.81
C THR A 101 -11.07 -8.94 9.77
N VAL A 102 -12.41 -8.98 9.82
CA VAL A 102 -13.18 -8.21 10.81
C VAL A 102 -12.74 -8.55 12.24
N LEU A 103 -12.46 -9.83 12.52
CA LEU A 103 -11.93 -10.26 13.82
C LEU A 103 -10.54 -9.69 14.13
N GLY A 104 -9.70 -9.51 13.10
CA GLY A 104 -8.40 -8.85 13.23
C GLY A 104 -8.57 -7.37 13.55
N PHE A 105 -9.44 -6.69 12.79
CA PHE A 105 -9.78 -5.29 13.02
C PHE A 105 -10.28 -5.07 14.45
N ASP A 106 -11.23 -5.88 14.93
CA ASP A 106 -11.82 -5.79 16.28
C ASP A 106 -10.81 -5.93 17.44
N LYS A 107 -9.65 -6.54 17.17
CA LYS A 107 -8.57 -6.68 18.15
C LYS A 107 -7.64 -5.47 18.18
N GLU A 108 -7.45 -4.81 17.05
CA GLU A 108 -6.40 -3.80 16.87
C GLU A 108 -6.94 -2.37 17.00
N TRP A 109 -8.17 -2.10 16.57
CA TRP A 109 -8.65 -0.71 16.41
C TRP A 109 -8.66 0.10 17.71
N LYS A 110 -8.79 -0.57 18.86
CA LYS A 110 -8.82 0.06 20.18
C LYS A 110 -7.54 0.83 20.51
N ASP A 111 -6.42 0.44 19.90
CA ASP A 111 -5.12 1.09 20.10
C ASP A 111 -4.90 2.25 19.13
N TRP A 112 -5.83 2.51 18.20
CA TRP A 112 -5.65 3.47 17.10
C TRP A 112 -6.21 4.87 17.39
N GLY A 113 -6.78 5.09 18.57
CA GLY A 113 -7.35 6.38 18.95
C GLY A 113 -8.60 6.79 18.16
N ILE A 114 -9.24 5.87 17.46
CA ILE A 114 -10.53 6.10 16.80
C ILE A 114 -11.68 5.82 17.76
N THR A 115 -12.83 6.46 17.52
CA THR A 115 -14.03 6.24 18.34
C THR A 115 -14.72 4.92 17.99
N GLU A 116 -15.53 4.37 18.90
CA GLU A 116 -16.36 3.18 18.60
C GLU A 116 -17.25 3.42 17.38
N LYS A 117 -17.84 4.62 17.27
CA LYS A 117 -18.65 5.01 16.10
C LYS A 117 -17.85 4.92 14.80
N MET A 118 -16.62 5.42 14.78
CA MET A 118 -15.72 5.30 13.62
C MET A 118 -15.44 3.82 13.30
N ALA A 119 -15.17 3.02 14.33
CA ALA A 119 -14.91 1.59 14.16
C ALA A 119 -16.13 0.83 13.61
N GLU A 120 -17.35 1.19 14.03
CA GLU A 120 -18.59 0.65 13.48
C GLU A 120 -18.75 0.96 11.99
N TYR A 121 -18.44 2.18 11.55
CA TYR A 121 -18.44 2.53 10.12
C TYR A 121 -17.44 1.69 9.34
N VAL A 122 -16.21 1.55 9.82
CA VAL A 122 -15.22 0.68 9.15
C VAL A 122 -15.74 -0.75 9.09
N ARG A 123 -16.26 -1.29 10.21
CA ARG A 123 -16.81 -2.66 10.27
C ARG A 123 -17.93 -2.88 9.26
N ALA A 124 -18.85 -1.93 9.11
CA ALA A 124 -19.93 -2.00 8.14
C ALA A 124 -19.41 -2.10 6.69
N GLU A 125 -18.42 -1.28 6.33
CA GLU A 125 -17.80 -1.32 5.00
C GLU A 125 -17.10 -2.67 4.74
N LEU A 126 -16.39 -3.22 5.74
CA LEU A 126 -15.72 -4.51 5.64
C LEU A 126 -16.69 -5.69 5.43
N VAL A 127 -17.87 -5.66 6.07
CA VAL A 127 -18.89 -6.69 5.90
C VAL A 127 -19.63 -6.55 4.57
N SER A 128 -19.84 -5.33 4.09
CA SER A 128 -20.53 -5.08 2.82
C SER A 128 -19.71 -5.41 1.57
N SER A 129 -18.38 -5.48 1.71
CA SER A 129 -17.43 -5.68 0.60
C SER A 129 -16.97 -7.14 0.44
N GLY A 130 -17.44 -8.07 1.29
CA GLY A 130 -17.12 -9.50 1.27
C GLY A 130 -18.30 -10.36 0.83
#